data_AF-A0A840DTT1-F1
#
_entry.id   AF-A0A840DTT1-F1
#
_cell.length_a   1.000
_cell.length_b   1.000
_cell.length_c   1.000
_cell.angle_alpha   90.00
_cell.angle_beta   90.00
_cell.angle_gamma   90.00
#
_symmetry.space_group_name_H-M   'P 1'
#
loop_
_entity.id
_entity.type
_entity.pdbx_description
1 polymer ?
#
loop_
_entity_poly.entity_id
_entity_poly.type
_entity_poly.pdbx_seq_one_letter_code
_entity_poly.pdbx_strand_id
1 'polypeptide(L)' 'MIIQKEIEIMVQHIIRELIVEFGKCETEAKELIKKSGAVKSLMEDPIGFHESPYHWALSILTDADDLETLEKYLSQQ' A
#
# COMPACT_ATOMS: atom_id res chain seq x y z
N MET A 1 -2.25 2.28 22.33
CA MET A 1 -0.86 1.78 22.19
C MET A 1 -0.77 0.49 21.38
N ILE A 2 -1.79 -0.40 21.39
CA ILE A 2 -1.81 -1.62 20.55
C ILE A 2 -2.09 -1.30 19.06
N ILE A 3 -3.11 -0.48 18.78
CA ILE A 3 -3.53 -0.13 17.41
C ILE A 3 -2.40 0.49 16.58
N GLN A 4 -1.58 1.37 17.15
CA GLN A 4 -0.50 2.04 16.41
C GLN A 4 0.56 1.04 15.90
N LYS A 5 0.86 -0.01 16.68
CA LYS A 5 1.78 -1.06 16.26
C LYS A 5 1.18 -1.94 15.17
N GLU A 6 -0.13 -2.19 15.21
CA GLU A 6 -0.84 -2.92 14.15
C GLU A 6 -0.84 -2.13 12.83
N ILE A 7 -1.04 -0.81 12.89
CA ILE A 7 -0.93 0.07 11.73
C ILE A 7 0.49 0.03 11.15
N GLU A 8 1.52 0.13 11.99
CA GLU A 8 2.91 0.05 11.54
C GLU A 8 3.22 -1.27 10.82
N ILE A 9 2.72 -2.40 11.36
CA ILE A 9 2.88 -3.71 10.73
C ILE A 9 2.15 -3.77 9.39
N MET A 10 0.89 -3.30 9.33
CA MET A 10 0.13 -3.24 8.09
C MET A 10 0.86 -2.40 7.03
N VAL A 11 1.32 -1.21 7.39
CA VAL A 11 2.09 -0.32 6.50
C VAL A 11 3.36 -0.99 5.99
N GLN A 12 4.11 -1.68 6.84
CA GLN A 12 5.30 -2.42 6.41
C GLN A 12 4.97 -3.52 5.41
N HIS A 13 3.85 -4.23 5.61
CA HIS A 13 3.41 -5.22 4.63
C HIS A 13 3.00 -4.58 3.31
N ILE A 14 2.27 -3.45 3.32
CA ILE A 14 1.89 -2.76 2.08
C ILE A 14 3.14 -2.29 1.32
N ILE A 15 4.13 -1.72 2.02
CA ILE A 15 5.43 -1.35 1.41
C ILE A 15 6.09 -2.57 0.76
N ARG A 16 6.06 -3.71 1.44
CA ARG A 16 6.62 -4.95 0.89
C ARG A 16 5.91 -5.40 -0.39
N GLU A 17 4.59 -5.32 -0.44
CA GLU A 17 3.82 -5.64 -1.66
C GLU A 17 4.17 -4.67 -2.80
N LEU A 18 4.23 -3.36 -2.54
CA LEU A 18 4.64 -2.36 -3.54
C LEU A 18 6.02 -2.66 -4.14
N ILE A 19 6.95 -3.18 -3.33
CA ILE A 19 8.30 -3.53 -3.79
C ILE A 19 8.32 -4.86 -4.55
N VAL A 20 7.75 -5.91 -3.95
CA VAL A 20 7.89 -7.29 -4.45
C VAL A 20 6.98 -7.56 -5.64
N GLU A 21 5.71 -7.17 -5.54
CA GLU A 21 4.70 -7.46 -6.57
C GLU A 21 4.67 -6.37 -7.65
N PHE A 22 4.84 -5.11 -7.25
CA PHE A 22 4.71 -3.96 -8.15
C PHE A 22 6.05 -3.32 -8.55
N GLY A 23 7.18 -3.86 -8.07
CA GLY A 23 8.51 -3.48 -8.52
C GLY A 23 8.94 -2.05 -8.15
N LYS A 24 8.29 -1.42 -7.17
CA LYS A 24 8.69 -0.09 -6.68
C LYS A 24 9.99 -0.17 -5.89
N CYS A 25 10.78 0.90 -5.91
CA CYS A 25 11.88 1.00 -4.96
C CYS A 25 11.35 1.39 -3.56
N GLU A 26 12.15 1.13 -2.52
CA GLU A 26 11.75 1.41 -1.13
C GLU A 26 11.37 2.88 -0.90
N THR A 27 12.10 3.82 -1.52
CA THR A 27 11.81 5.25 -1.40
C THR A 27 10.45 5.60 -2.00
N GLU A 28 10.18 5.15 -3.23
CA GLU A 28 8.91 5.39 -3.91
C GLU A 28 7.74 4.76 -3.15
N ALA A 29 7.89 3.52 -2.67
CA ALA A 29 6.86 2.83 -1.90
C ALA A 29 6.49 3.61 -0.63
N LYS A 30 7.49 4.14 0.10
CA LYS A 30 7.25 4.98 1.29
C LYS A 30 6.57 6.31 0.93
N GLU A 31 6.95 6.92 -0.18
CA GLU A 31 6.32 8.15 -0.65
C GLU A 31 4.86 7.95 -1.06
N LEU A 32 4.54 6.85 -1.75
CA LEU A 32 3.18 6.47 -2.12
C LEU A 32 2.29 6.30 -0.88
N ILE A 33 2.78 5.55 0.11
CA ILE A 33 2.07 5.38 1.39
C ILE A 33 1.80 6.73 2.06
N LYS A 34 2.82 7.60 2.12
CA LYS A 34 2.69 8.91 2.75
C LYS A 34 1.66 9.80 2.03
N LYS A 35 1.59 9.73 0.69
CA LYS A 35 0.65 10.51 -0.12
C LYS A 35 -0.78 9.95 -0.10
N SER A 36 -0.93 8.63 0.02
CA SER A 36 -2.23 7.94 -0.02
C SER A 36 -3.13 8.22 1.19
N GLY A 37 -2.57 8.64 2.32
CA GLY A 37 -3.33 8.74 3.57
C GLY A 37 -3.70 7.40 4.20
N ALA A 38 -3.16 6.26 3.73
CA ALA A 38 -3.46 4.92 4.24
C ALA A 38 -3.32 4.80 5.77
N VAL A 39 -2.30 5.44 6.36
CA VAL A 39 -2.11 5.50 7.82
C VAL A 39 -3.32 6.15 8.50
N LYS A 40 -3.81 7.27 7.96
CA LYS A 40 -4.96 7.99 8.51
C LYS A 40 -6.24 7.14 8.38
N SER A 41 -6.46 6.52 7.23
CA SER A 41 -7.61 5.64 7.01
C SER A 41 -7.64 4.46 7.99
N LEU A 42 -6.49 3.81 8.23
CA LEU A 42 -6.38 2.71 9.21
C LEU A 42 -6.55 3.18 10.67
N MET A 43 -6.27 4.44 10.98
CA MET A 43 -6.54 5.03 12.31
C MET A 43 -8.03 5.33 12.51
N GLU A 44 -8.72 5.74 11.46
CA GLU A 44 -10.13 6.18 11.51
C GLU A 44 -11.11 5.01 11.38
N ASP A 45 -10.77 3.98 10.59
CA ASP A 45 -11.63 2.82 10.37
C ASP A 45 -10.86 1.48 10.52
N PRO A 46 -11.08 0.75 11.62
CA PRO A 46 -10.50 -0.58 11.84
C PRO A 46 -10.90 -1.63 10.80
N ILE A 47 -11.96 -1.42 10.00
CA ILE A 47 -12.35 -2.36 8.94
C ILE A 47 -11.25 -2.49 7.89
N GLY A 48 -10.44 -1.45 7.69
CA GLY A 48 -9.30 -1.47 6.76
C GLY A 48 -8.24 -2.54 7.06
N PHE A 49 -8.23 -3.12 8.27
CA PHE A 49 -7.35 -4.25 8.61
C PHE A 49 -7.81 -5.59 8.04
N HIS A 50 -9.06 -5.71 7.59
CA HIS A 50 -9.56 -6.92 6.92
C HIS A 50 -9.11 -7.02 5.46
N GLU A 51 -8.76 -5.89 4.86
CA GLU A 51 -8.17 -5.84 3.52
C GLU A 51 -6.74 -6.37 3.56
N SER A 52 -6.34 -7.10 2.50
CA SER A 52 -4.98 -7.59 2.42
C SER A 52 -3.99 -6.46 2.09
N PRO A 53 -2.72 -6.55 2.54
CA PRO A 53 -1.69 -5.58 2.16
C PRO A 53 -1.55 -5.38 0.65
N TYR A 54 -1.82 -6.44 -0.12
CA TYR A 54 -1.83 -6.41 -1.59
C TYR A 54 -2.94 -5.51 -2.14
N HIS A 55 -4.17 -5.65 -1.65
CA HIS A 55 -5.30 -4.81 -2.09
C HIS A 55 -5.07 -3.34 -1.73
N TRP A 56 -4.48 -3.08 -0.56
CA TRP A 56 -4.02 -1.76 -0.20
C TRP A 56 -2.97 -1.21 -1.18
N ALA A 57 -1.96 -1.99 -1.53
CA ALA A 57 -0.94 -1.58 -2.50
C ALA A 57 -1.56 -1.25 -3.87
N LEU A 58 -2.49 -2.09 -4.34
CA LEU A 58 -3.21 -1.88 -5.59
C LEU A 58 -4.08 -0.60 -5.55
N SER A 59 -4.83 -0.39 -4.46
CA SER A 59 -5.63 0.82 -4.26
C SER A 59 -4.76 2.07 -4.26
N ILE A 60 -3.61 2.03 -3.57
CA ILE A 60 -2.68 3.17 -3.50
C ILE A 60 -2.11 3.50 -4.87
N LEU A 61 -1.75 2.50 -5.69
CA LEU A 61 -1.28 2.72 -7.06
C LEU A 61 -2.39 3.30 -7.95
N THR A 62 -3.63 2.83 -7.76
CA THR A 62 -4.80 3.35 -8.47
C THR A 62 -5.07 4.81 -8.11
N ASP A 63 -5.06 5.15 -6.82
CA ASP A 63 -5.25 6.52 -6.33
C ASP A 63 -4.11 7.46 -6.76
N ALA A 64 -2.91 6.90 -6.96
CA ALA A 64 -1.75 7.63 -7.46
C ALA A 64 -1.71 7.78 -8.99
N ASP A 65 -2.68 7.22 -9.71
CA ASP A 65 -2.74 7.17 -11.18
C ASP A 65 -1.45 6.59 -11.80
N ASP A 66 -0.86 5.59 -11.14
CA ASP A 66 0.39 4.95 -11.55
C ASP A 66 0.13 3.87 -12.62
N LEU A 67 -0.43 4.32 -13.74
CA LEU A 67 -0.89 3.45 -14.83
C LEU A 67 0.24 2.62 -15.43
N GLU A 68 1.46 3.17 -15.53
CA GLU A 68 2.63 2.45 -16.03
C GLU A 68 2.90 1.18 -15.22
N THR A 69 2.85 1.30 -13.89
CA THR A 69 3.08 0.15 -12.99
C THR A 69 1.97 -0.87 -13.11
N LEU A 70 0.71 -0.41 -13.16
CA LEU A 70 -0.46 -1.27 -13.26
C LEU A 70 -0.49 -2.02 -14.60
N GLU A 71 -0.21 -1.35 -15.71
CA GLU A 71 -0.13 -1.96 -17.04
C GLU A 71 1.00 -2.99 -17.12
N LYS A 72 2.18 -2.66 -16.59
CA LYS A 72 3.32 -3.59 -16.53
C LYS A 72 2.97 -4.83 -15.71
N TYR A 73 2.31 -4.66 -14.56
CA TYR A 73 1.86 -5.75 -13.71
C TYR A 73 0.85 -6.67 -14.43
N LEU A 74 -0.18 -6.08 -15.05
CA LEU A 74 -1.20 -6.83 -15.80
C LEU A 74 -0.63 -7.59 -17.00
N SER A 75 0.44 -7.07 -17.60
CA SER A 75 1.12 -7.71 -18.73
C SER A 75 2.02 -8.90 -18.32
N GLN A 76 2.26 -9.10 -17.03
CA GLN A 76 3.14 -10.14 -16.48
C GLN A 76 2.38 -11.31 -15.83
N GLN A 77 1.05 -11.22 -15.75
CA GLN A 77 0.17 -12.32 -15.34
C GLN A 77 -0.33 -13.13 -16.54
#